data_AF-A0A061G2Q0-F1
#
_entry.id   AF-A0A061G2Q0-F1
#
_cell.length_a   1.000
_cell.length_b   1.000
_cell.length_c   1.000
_cell.angle_alpha   90.00
_cell.angle_beta   90.00
_cell.angle_gamma   90.00
#
_symmetry.space_group_name_H-M   'P 1'
#
loop_
_entity.id
_entity.type
_entity.pdbx_description
1 polymer ?
#
loop_
_entity_poly.entity_id
_entity_poly.type
_entity_poly.pdbx_seq_one_letter_code
_entity_poly.pdbx_strand_id
1 'polypeptide(L)'
;MHLHSMAFILVNGSTTALFRTKLRFWQSDPHSFFSSFIMAVTTLHLLLTRAKQLNYLHGITLKGLGLTISQLHFADDTIIFVEPRVSAMMNIKRLLCCVELISRLKIYFGKSCVYLVGVDQTVCNDMANILSCRVGACFSLILACRWELI
;
A
#
# COMPACT_ATOMS: atom_id res chain seq x y z
N MET A 1 21.61 -18.88 20.11
CA MET A 1 22.59 -18.12 20.92
C MET A 1 21.96 -16.78 21.29
N HIS A 2 21.64 -16.57 22.57
CA HIS A 2 21.12 -15.30 23.08
C HIS A 2 22.29 -14.30 23.19
N LEU A 3 22.35 -13.32 22.29
CA LEU A 3 23.27 -12.20 22.44
C LEU A 3 22.61 -11.14 23.31
N HIS A 4 23.06 -11.03 24.56
CA HIS A 4 22.58 -10.05 25.53
C HIS A 4 23.35 -8.74 25.33
N SER A 5 22.88 -7.86 24.43
CA SER A 5 23.49 -6.54 24.27
C SER A 5 23.14 -5.64 25.46
N MET A 6 24.15 -5.00 26.03
CA MET A 6 24.00 -4.00 27.09
C MET A 6 24.45 -2.64 26.55
N ALA A 7 23.70 -1.59 26.85
CA ALA A 7 23.97 -0.23 26.39
C ALA A 7 24.18 0.70 27.59
N PHE A 8 25.03 1.71 27.42
CA PHE A 8 25.20 2.83 28.33
C PHE A 8 24.91 4.13 27.58
N ILE A 9 24.33 5.11 28.27
CA ILE A 9 24.11 6.44 27.73
C ILE A 9 25.06 7.40 28.44
N LEU A 10 25.79 8.18 27.65
CA LEU A 10 26.64 9.28 28.13
C LEU A 10 25.79 10.55 28.19
N VAL A 11 25.58 11.08 29.39
CA VAL A 11 24.95 12.39 29.58
C VAL A 11 26.02 13.33 30.12
N ASN A 12 26.28 14.41 29.38
CA ASN A 12 27.31 15.42 29.71
C ASN A 12 28.69 14.84 30.04
N GLY A 13 29.12 13.81 29.29
CA GLY A 13 30.46 13.22 29.45
C GLY A 13 30.62 12.24 30.63
N SER A 14 29.56 12.01 31.42
CA SER A 14 29.53 10.99 32.47
C SER A 14 28.68 9.78 32.03
N THR A 15 29.20 8.57 32.22
CA THR A 15 28.52 7.31 31.91
C THR A 15 27.48 6.96 32.97
N THR A 16 26.23 6.79 32.55
CA THR A 16 25.16 6.28 33.43
C THR A 16 25.18 4.75 33.54
N ALA A 17 24.59 4.22 34.61
CA ALA A 17 24.59 2.78 34.90
C ALA A 17 23.98 1.96 33.76
N LEU A 18 24.63 0.83 33.48
CA LEU A 18 24.32 -0.07 32.37
C LEU A 18 22.92 -0.68 32.56
N PHE A 19 21.98 -0.35 31.66
CA PHE A 19 20.62 -0.89 31.72
C PHE A 19 20.40 -1.95 30.65
N ARG A 20 19.70 -3.03 31.04
CA ARG A 20 19.30 -4.09 30.12
C ARG A 20 18.18 -3.58 29.23
N THR A 21 18.50 -3.28 27.98
CA THR A 21 17.48 -3.04 26.98
C THR A 21 16.87 -4.38 26.57
N LYS A 22 15.60 -4.62 26.93
CA LYS A 22 14.75 -5.55 26.15
C LYS A 22 14.35 -4.80 24.87
N LEU A 23 15.31 -4.61 23.97
CA LEU A 23 14.98 -4.24 22.60
C LEU A 23 14.24 -5.45 22.02
N ARG A 24 12.94 -5.30 21.76
CA ARG A 24 12.24 -6.25 20.89
C ARG A 24 12.92 -6.15 19.53
N PHE A 25 13.67 -7.19 19.26
CA PHE A 25 14.43 -7.42 18.07
C PHE A 25 13.50 -7.33 16.87
N TRP A 26 13.58 -6.23 16.12
CA TRP A 26 13.09 -6.19 14.75
C TRP A 26 14.04 -7.05 13.91
N GLN A 27 13.98 -8.38 14.10
CA GLN A 27 14.63 -9.32 13.19
C GLN A 27 13.68 -9.61 12.03
N SER A 28 13.54 -8.59 11.20
CA SER A 28 13.30 -8.74 9.77
C SER A 28 14.37 -7.86 9.16
N ASP A 29 15.34 -8.43 8.44
CA ASP A 29 16.45 -7.66 7.90
C ASP A 29 15.94 -6.36 7.24
N PRO A 30 16.43 -5.17 7.62
CA PRO A 30 15.98 -3.90 7.04
C PRO A 30 16.10 -3.87 5.50
N HIS A 31 17.05 -4.63 4.96
CA HIS A 31 17.22 -4.85 3.52
C HIS A 31 16.11 -5.69 2.88
N SER A 32 15.54 -6.67 3.61
CA SER A 32 14.53 -7.60 3.08
C SER A 32 13.17 -6.93 2.90
N PHE A 33 12.72 -6.15 3.88
CA PHE A 33 11.46 -5.40 3.77
C PHE A 33 11.50 -4.37 2.65
N PHE A 34 12.56 -3.56 2.62
CA PHE A 34 12.75 -2.54 1.59
C PHE A 34 12.79 -3.14 0.17
N SER A 35 13.49 -4.26 0.00
CA SER A 35 13.55 -4.98 -1.28
C SER A 35 12.19 -5.54 -1.69
N SER A 36 11.45 -6.18 -0.77
CA SER A 36 10.10 -6.71 -1.07
C SER A 36 9.08 -5.61 -1.40
N PHE A 37 9.14 -4.47 -0.71
CA PHE A 37 8.31 -3.31 -0.98
C PHE A 37 8.60 -2.70 -2.35
N ILE A 38 9.87 -2.47 -2.69
CA ILE A 38 10.24 -1.97 -4.01
C ILE A 38 9.77 -2.94 -5.09
N MET A 39 9.98 -4.25 -4.90
CA MET A 39 9.49 -5.26 -5.83
C MET A 39 7.96 -5.19 -5.98
N ALA A 40 7.21 -5.05 -4.89
CA ALA A 40 5.76 -4.94 -4.94
C ALA A 40 5.29 -3.69 -5.70
N VAL A 41 5.86 -2.53 -5.38
CA VAL A 41 5.54 -1.25 -6.00
C VAL A 41 5.89 -1.25 -7.48
N THR A 42 7.10 -1.69 -7.84
CA THR A 42 7.53 -1.79 -9.25
C THR A 42 6.68 -2.79 -10.03
N THR A 43 6.34 -3.94 -9.44
CA THR A 43 5.46 -4.93 -10.07
C THR A 43 4.05 -4.39 -10.27
N LEU A 44 3.47 -3.75 -9.25
CA LEU A 44 2.17 -3.12 -9.34
C LEU A 44 2.15 -2.02 -10.41
N HIS A 45 3.21 -1.22 -10.47
CA HIS A 45 3.36 -0.18 -11.48
C HIS A 45 3.37 -0.74 -12.90
N LEU A 46 4.15 -1.81 -13.13
CA LEU A 46 4.21 -2.49 -14.42
C LEU A 46 2.86 -3.10 -14.80
N LEU A 47 2.20 -3.80 -13.87
CA LEU A 47 0.91 -4.43 -14.08
C LEU A 47 -0.18 -3.42 -14.42
N LEU A 48 -0.25 -2.30 -13.69
CA LEU A 48 -1.21 -1.24 -13.96
C LEU A 48 -0.91 -0.55 -15.31
N THR A 49 0.35 -0.33 -15.64
CA THR A 49 0.74 0.24 -16.94
C THR A 49 0.34 -0.67 -18.10
N ARG A 50 0.55 -1.98 -17.96
CA ARG A 50 0.10 -2.98 -18.94
C ARG A 50 -1.42 -3.04 -19.05
N ALA A 51 -2.13 -3.03 -17.93
CA ALA A 51 -3.59 -3.01 -17.92
C ALA A 51 -4.16 -1.76 -18.60
N LYS A 52 -3.49 -0.60 -18.47
CA LYS A 52 -3.85 0.62 -19.20
C LYS A 52 -3.60 0.49 -20.71
N GLN A 53 -2.45 -0.04 -21.13
CA GLN A 53 -2.15 -0.26 -22.54
C GLN A 53 -3.15 -1.19 -23.23
N LEU A 54 -3.67 -2.17 -22.49
CA LEU A 54 -4.69 -3.11 -22.95
C LEU A 54 -6.13 -2.59 -22.76
N ASN A 55 -6.31 -1.31 -22.38
CA ASN A 55 -7.61 -0.66 -22.12
C ASN A 55 -8.47 -1.30 -21.01
N TYR A 56 -7.88 -2.12 -20.13
CA TYR A 56 -8.58 -2.72 -18.98
C TYR A 56 -8.79 -1.75 -17.82
N LEU A 57 -7.96 -0.72 -17.72
CA LEU A 57 -8.02 0.32 -16.69
C LEU A 57 -7.80 1.69 -17.33
N HIS A 58 -8.54 2.68 -16.85
CA HIS A 58 -8.36 4.08 -17.21
C HIS A 58 -7.98 4.85 -15.94
N GLY A 59 -6.85 5.54 -15.99
CA GLY A 59 -6.40 6.41 -14.91
C GLY A 59 -7.05 7.79 -15.02
N ILE A 60 -6.74 8.67 -14.07
CA ILE A 60 -7.26 10.05 -14.10
C ILE A 60 -6.32 10.91 -14.94
N THR A 61 -6.83 11.44 -16.04
CA THR A 61 -6.09 12.38 -16.90
C THR A 61 -6.34 13.82 -16.45
N LEU A 62 -5.28 14.50 -16.02
CA LEU A 62 -5.30 15.93 -15.73
C LEU A 62 -5.22 16.69 -17.05
N LYS A 63 -6.40 17.06 -17.59
CA LYS A 63 -6.55 17.70 -18.91
C LYS A 63 -5.68 18.95 -19.11
N GLY A 64 -5.36 19.69 -18.05
CA GLY A 64 -4.51 20.89 -18.12
C GLY A 64 -2.99 20.63 -18.19
N LEU A 65 -2.54 19.41 -17.87
CA LEU A 65 -1.11 19.06 -17.78
C LEU A 65 -0.70 17.93 -18.73
N GLY A 66 -1.66 17.28 -19.40
CA GLY A 66 -1.39 16.09 -20.23
C GLY A 66 -0.91 14.87 -19.41
N LEU A 67 -0.99 14.93 -18.08
CA LEU A 67 -0.51 13.89 -17.18
C LEU A 67 -1.65 12.95 -16.79
N THR A 68 -1.41 11.63 -16.88
CA THR A 68 -2.35 10.61 -16.41
C THR A 68 -1.83 9.97 -15.13
N ILE A 69 -2.42 10.34 -13.99
CA ILE A 69 -2.05 9.77 -12.68
C ILE A 69 -2.91 8.52 -12.45
N SER A 70 -2.26 7.41 -12.13
CA SER A 70 -2.93 6.10 -11.93
C SER A 70 -2.64 5.50 -10.57
N GLN A 71 -1.51 5.86 -9.96
CA GLN A 71 -1.10 5.34 -8.66
C GLN A 71 -0.13 6.30 -7.98
N LEU A 72 -0.11 6.26 -6.65
CA LEU A 72 0.81 6.98 -5.77
C LEU A 72 1.19 6.06 -4.61
N HIS A 73 2.49 5.85 -4.40
CA HIS A 73 3.01 4.94 -3.38
C HIS A 73 3.64 5.72 -2.23
N PHE A 74 3.23 5.39 -1.00
CA PHE A 74 3.86 5.77 0.25
C PHE A 74 4.42 4.51 0.92
N ALA A 75 5.25 4.67 1.96
CA ALA A 75 5.92 3.56 2.65
C ALA A 75 4.98 2.42 3.06
N ASP A 76 3.78 2.75 3.55
CA ASP A 76 2.80 1.77 4.04
C ASP A 76 1.50 1.74 3.23
N ASP A 77 1.22 2.79 2.47
CA ASP A 77 -0.07 2.99 1.81
C ASP A 77 0.13 3.24 0.30
N THR A 78 -0.69 2.62 -0.55
CA THR A 78 -0.73 2.87 -2.00
C THR A 78 -2.11 3.38 -2.40
N ILE A 79 -2.15 4.54 -3.05
CA ILE A 79 -3.34 5.16 -3.59
C ILE A 79 -3.44 4.82 -5.08
N ILE A 80 -4.55 4.20 -5.50
CA ILE A 80 -4.82 3.87 -6.91
C ILE A 80 -6.00 4.70 -7.40
N PHE A 81 -5.82 5.34 -8.55
CA PHE A 81 -6.82 6.14 -9.23
C PHE A 81 -7.37 5.38 -10.43
N VAL A 82 -8.70 5.24 -10.50
CA VAL A 82 -9.38 4.41 -11.50
C VAL A 82 -10.80 4.90 -11.72
N GLU A 83 -11.38 4.61 -12.88
CA GLU A 83 -12.80 4.87 -13.13
C GLU A 83 -13.74 4.04 -12.23
N PRO A 84 -14.92 4.58 -11.87
CA PRO A 84 -15.94 3.90 -11.08
C PRO A 84 -16.65 2.82 -11.92
N ARG A 85 -15.93 1.76 -12.30
CA ARG A 85 -16.47 0.62 -13.06
C ARG A 85 -16.23 -0.67 -12.30
N VAL A 86 -17.27 -1.50 -12.22
CA VAL A 86 -17.21 -2.83 -11.58
C VAL A 86 -16.09 -3.70 -12.18
N SER A 87 -15.96 -3.70 -13.51
CA SER A 87 -14.88 -4.42 -14.21
C SER A 87 -13.49 -3.92 -13.81
N ALA A 88 -13.33 -2.61 -13.65
CA ALA A 88 -12.07 -2.00 -13.25
C ALA A 88 -11.70 -2.37 -11.80
N MET A 89 -12.67 -2.39 -10.87
CA MET A 89 -12.48 -2.84 -9.49
C MET A 89 -12.05 -4.31 -9.43
N MET A 90 -12.70 -5.19 -10.19
CA MET A 90 -12.31 -6.61 -10.25
C MET A 90 -10.90 -6.80 -10.79
N ASN A 91 -10.54 -6.04 -11.83
CA ASN A 91 -9.20 -6.08 -12.41
C ASN A 91 -8.16 -5.62 -11.38
N ILE A 92 -8.40 -4.53 -10.66
CA ILE A 92 -7.49 -4.07 -9.60
C ILE A 92 -7.34 -5.13 -8.51
N LYS A 93 -8.44 -5.74 -8.04
CA LYS A 93 -8.36 -6.81 -7.03
C LYS A 93 -7.46 -7.95 -7.49
N ARG A 94 -7.61 -8.40 -8.75
CA ARG A 94 -6.76 -9.45 -9.35
C ARG A 94 -5.30 -9.04 -9.41
N LEU A 95 -5.00 -7.82 -9.86
CA LEU A 95 -3.63 -7.32 -9.92
C LEU A 95 -2.99 -7.24 -8.53
N LEU A 96 -3.73 -6.76 -7.54
CA LEU A 96 -3.28 -6.70 -6.15
C LEU A 96 -2.97 -8.10 -5.59
N CYS A 97 -3.84 -9.09 -5.84
CA CYS A 97 -3.57 -10.48 -5.47
C CYS A 97 -2.32 -11.04 -6.17
N CYS A 98 -2.10 -10.72 -7.46
CA CYS A 98 -0.87 -11.13 -8.15
C CYS A 98 0.38 -10.52 -7.50
N VAL A 99 0.32 -9.25 -7.09
CA VAL A 99 1.44 -8.59 -6.40
C VAL A 99 1.71 -9.26 -5.06
N GLU A 100 0.69 -9.56 -4.26
CA GLU A 100 0.82 -10.28 -2.98
C GLU A 100 1.53 -11.64 -3.15
N LEU A 101 1.19 -12.38 -4.21
CA LEU A 101 1.84 -13.66 -4.53
C LEU A 101 3.30 -13.50 -4.94
N ILE A 102 3.66 -12.42 -5.66
CA ILE A 102 5.01 -12.21 -6.20
C ILE A 102 5.93 -11.59 -5.14
N SER A 103 5.45 -10.62 -4.36
CA SER A 103 6.26 -9.83 -3.44
C SER A 103 6.36 -10.40 -2.03
N ARG A 104 5.54 -11.42 -1.71
CA ARG A 104 5.40 -11.97 -0.35
C ARG A 104 4.93 -10.91 0.67
N LEU A 105 4.23 -9.87 0.19
CA LEU A 105 3.56 -8.88 1.03
C LEU A 105 2.07 -9.15 1.09
N LYS A 106 1.48 -8.97 2.27
CA LYS A 106 0.04 -9.16 2.43
C LYS A 106 -0.71 -7.85 2.28
N ILE A 107 -1.79 -7.88 1.50
CA ILE A 107 -2.67 -6.74 1.33
C ILE A 107 -3.85 -6.87 2.29
N TYR A 108 -3.97 -5.90 3.20
CA TYR A 108 -5.06 -5.90 4.18
C TYR A 108 -6.28 -5.12 3.67
N PHE A 109 -7.09 -5.77 2.83
CA PHE A 109 -8.32 -5.17 2.28
C PHE A 109 -9.27 -4.60 3.35
N GLY A 110 -9.35 -5.19 4.54
CA GLY A 110 -10.17 -4.68 5.64
C GLY A 110 -9.69 -3.36 6.27
N LYS A 111 -8.42 -2.99 6.03
CA LYS A 111 -7.84 -1.67 6.35
C LYS A 111 -7.81 -0.74 5.14
N SER A 112 -8.00 -1.27 3.94
CA SER A 112 -8.14 -0.50 2.71
C SER A 112 -9.48 0.23 2.66
N CYS A 113 -9.50 1.37 1.97
CA CYS A 113 -10.70 2.16 1.77
C CYS A 113 -10.89 2.51 0.28
N VAL A 114 -12.14 2.46 -0.18
CA VAL A 114 -12.56 3.02 -1.47
C VAL A 114 -13.23 4.36 -1.22
N TYR A 115 -12.81 5.34 -1.98
CA TYR A 115 -13.38 6.68 -2.04
C TYR A 115 -13.92 6.90 -3.44
N LEU A 116 -15.08 7.53 -3.56
CA LEU A 116 -15.79 7.80 -4.82
C LEU A 116 -16.41 9.20 -4.73
N VAL A 117 -16.32 9.96 -5.83
CA VAL A 117 -16.81 11.34 -5.89
C VAL A 117 -17.85 11.47 -6.97
N GLY A 118 -18.99 12.08 -6.61
CA GLY A 118 -20.09 12.29 -7.56
C GLY A 118 -20.78 10.98 -7.98
N VAL A 119 -20.67 9.93 -7.17
CA VAL A 119 -21.31 8.62 -7.40
C VAL A 119 -22.23 8.32 -6.22
N ASP A 120 -23.36 7.67 -6.49
CA ASP A 120 -24.33 7.28 -5.46
C ASP A 120 -23.73 6.33 -4.41
N GLN A 121 -24.21 6.44 -3.17
CA GLN A 121 -23.74 5.65 -2.04
C GLN A 121 -23.94 4.13 -2.25
N THR A 122 -24.97 3.73 -3.01
CA THR A 122 -25.21 2.32 -3.37
C THR A 122 -24.06 1.74 -4.18
N VAL A 123 -23.63 2.46 -5.21
CA VAL A 123 -22.49 2.08 -6.06
C VAL A 123 -21.18 2.08 -5.27
N CYS A 124 -21.02 3.01 -4.31
CA CYS A 124 -19.89 2.99 -3.37
C CYS A 124 -19.82 1.70 -2.56
N ASN A 125 -20.95 1.27 -2.02
CA ASN A 125 -21.03 0.03 -1.25
C ASN A 125 -20.75 -1.19 -2.14
N ASP A 126 -21.26 -1.21 -3.37
CA ASP A 126 -21.01 -2.30 -4.32
C ASP A 126 -19.52 -2.43 -4.65
N MET A 127 -18.83 -1.32 -4.92
CA MET A 127 -17.39 -1.31 -5.21
C MET A 127 -16.56 -1.72 -3.98
N ALA A 128 -16.94 -1.26 -2.80
CA ALA A 128 -16.30 -1.65 -1.56
C ALA A 128 -16.48 -3.15 -1.26
N ASN A 129 -17.67 -3.70 -1.56
CA ASN A 129 -17.95 -5.14 -1.42
C ASN A 129 -17.09 -5.99 -2.36
N ILE A 130 -16.91 -5.56 -3.62
CA ILE A 130 -16.03 -6.24 -4.58
C ILE A 130 -14.61 -6.35 -4.04
N LEU A 131 -14.08 -5.27 -3.49
CA LEU A 131 -12.73 -5.22 -2.91
C LEU A 131 -12.66 -5.75 -1.48
N SER A 132 -13.80 -6.03 -0.86
CA SER A 132 -13.90 -6.44 0.55
C SER A 132 -13.26 -5.41 1.50
N CYS A 133 -13.46 -4.13 1.20
CA CYS A 133 -12.86 -2.99 1.90
C CYS A 133 -13.91 -2.04 2.47
N ARG A 134 -13.49 -1.01 3.21
CA ARG A 134 -14.41 -0.02 3.77
C ARG A 134 -14.73 1.07 2.73
N VAL A 135 -15.92 1.66 2.83
CA VAL A 135 -16.20 2.94 2.15
C VAL A 135 -15.64 4.05 3.02
N GLY A 136 -14.74 4.85 2.48
CA GLY A 136 -14.18 6.01 3.17
C GLY A 136 -14.88 7.30 2.76
N ALA A 137 -14.90 8.29 3.66
CA ALA A 137 -15.39 9.63 3.36
C ALA A 137 -14.20 10.53 2.93
N CYS A 138 -14.00 10.75 1.63
CA CYS A 138 -12.98 11.68 1.11
C CYS A 138 -13.31 12.15 -0.31
N PHE A 139 -12.75 13.29 -0.70
CA PHE A 139 -13.11 14.10 -1.87
C PHE A 139 -12.49 13.68 -3.22
N SER A 140 -12.01 12.44 -3.42
CA SER A 140 -11.49 11.96 -4.73
C SER A 140 -11.56 10.44 -4.89
N LEU A 141 -11.66 9.93 -6.13
CA LEU A 141 -11.79 8.49 -6.42
C LEU A 141 -10.46 7.77 -6.20
N ILE A 142 -10.33 7.12 -5.04
CA ILE A 142 -9.06 6.61 -4.50
C ILE A 142 -9.30 5.23 -3.90
N LEU A 143 -8.49 4.24 -4.27
CA LEU A 143 -8.31 3.04 -3.47
C LEU A 143 -7.03 3.19 -2.67
N ALA A 144 -7.14 3.29 -1.34
CA ALA A 144 -5.98 3.26 -0.45
C ALA A 144 -5.75 1.82 0.03
N CYS A 145 -4.65 1.20 -0.39
CA CYS A 145 -4.23 -0.14 0.04
C CYS A 145 -3.10 -0.07 1.05
N ARG A 146 -3.23 -0.79 2.16
CA ARG A 146 -2.17 -0.89 3.18
C ARG A 146 -1.44 -2.22 3.09
N TRP A 147 -0.10 -2.16 3.10
CA TRP A 147 0.79 -3.32 3.02
C TRP A 147 1.30 -3.69 4.42
N GLU A 148 1.36 -4.97 4.74
CA GLU A 148 2.07 -5.45 5.93
C GLU A 148 2.96 -6.65 5.57
N LEU A 149 4.08 -6.77 6.30
CA LEU A 149 4.96 -7.94 6.26
C LEU A 149 4.21 -9.19 6.74
N ILE A 150 4.49 -10.32 6.10
CA ILE A 150 4.06 -11.66 6.54
C ILE A 150 5.10 -12.24 7.50
#